data_AF-Q3Y2L9-F1
#
_entry.id   AF-Q3Y2L9-F1
#
_cell.length_a   1.000
_cell.length_b   1.000
_cell.length_c   1.000
_cell.angle_alpha   90.00
_cell.angle_beta   90.00
_cell.angle_gamma   90.00
#
_symmetry.space_group_name_H-M   'P 1'
#
loop_
_entity.id
_entity.type
_entity.pdbx_description
1 polymer ?
#
loop_
_entity_poly.entity_id
_entity_poly.type
_entity_poly.pdbx_seq_one_letter_code
_entity_poly.pdbx_strand_id
1 'polypeptide(L)'
;MDKKAAMQRIIELTYSEDWQNDKEAASEVMRLGRAMWADKSNKPRPRKIAIWHGDKLLVIGTAEQLASLTGLHEKIVRKRARCGYTDAKKRTFRYVEESS
;
A
#
# COMPACT_ATOMS: atom_id res chain seq x y z
N MET A 1 -8.20 4.26 17.33
CA MET A 1 -9.26 5.28 17.35
C MET A 1 -10.54 4.60 16.92
N ASP A 2 -11.64 4.80 17.65
CA ASP A 2 -12.94 4.28 17.21
C ASP A 2 -13.47 5.14 16.05
N LYS A 3 -13.57 4.53 14.86
CA LYS A 3 -13.98 5.25 13.64
C LYS A 3 -15.44 5.68 13.69
N LYS A 4 -16.29 4.97 14.43
CA LYS A 4 -17.72 5.28 14.54
C LYS A 4 -17.94 6.50 15.44
N ALA A 5 -17.28 6.55 16.58
CA ALA A 5 -17.29 7.70 17.48
C ALA A 5 -16.68 8.94 16.82
N ALA A 6 -15.58 8.78 16.07
CA ALA A 6 -14.97 9.88 15.33
C ALA A 6 -15.88 10.42 14.22
N MET A 7 -16.58 9.55 13.50
CA MET A 7 -17.56 9.95 12.48
C MET A 7 -18.76 10.67 13.12
N GLN A 8 -19.29 10.15 14.23
CA GLN A 8 -20.41 10.77 14.95
C GLN A 8 -20.05 12.17 15.43
N ARG A 9 -18.81 12.36 15.92
CA ARG A 9 -18.32 13.66 16.34
C ARG A 9 -18.17 14.64 15.17
N ILE A 10 -17.74 14.18 13.99
CA ILE A 10 -17.69 15.02 12.79
C ILE A 10 -19.11 15.48 12.42
N ILE A 11 -20.10 14.58 12.43
CA ILE A 11 -21.50 14.92 12.12
C ILE A 11 -22.03 16.01 13.06
N GLU A 12 -21.74 15.92 14.36
CA GLU A 12 -22.11 16.95 15.34
C GLU A 12 -21.45 18.30 15.03
N LEU A 13 -20.16 18.29 14.70
CA LEU A 13 -19.40 19.50 14.39
C LEU A 13 -19.82 20.14 13.06
N THR A 14 -20.29 19.34 12.10
CA THR A 14 -20.73 19.80 10.78
C THR A 14 -22.25 19.93 10.66
N TYR A 15 -22.99 19.95 11.78
CA TYR A 15 -24.45 20.05 11.76
C TYR A 15 -24.94 21.45 11.33
N SER A 16 -24.20 22.50 11.69
CA SER A 16 -24.48 23.87 11.24
C SER A 16 -23.89 24.11 9.86
N GLU A 17 -24.55 24.90 9.01
CA GLU A 17 -24.08 25.22 7.65
C GLU A 17 -22.78 26.05 7.67
N ASP A 18 -22.59 26.88 8.69
CA ASP A 18 -21.45 27.79 8.87
C ASP A 18 -20.30 27.22 9.72
N TRP A 19 -20.31 25.91 10.01
CA TRP A 19 -19.31 25.28 10.88
C TRP A 19 -17.85 25.52 10.46
N GLN A 20 -17.62 25.83 9.18
CA GLN A 20 -16.29 26.15 8.65
C GLN A 20 -15.75 27.51 9.13
N ASN A 21 -16.64 28.43 9.53
CA ASN A 21 -16.28 29.73 10.09
C ASN A 21 -15.87 29.63 11.57
N ASP A 22 -16.31 28.56 12.25
CA ASP A 22 -15.81 28.20 13.57
C ASP A 22 -14.46 27.49 13.44
N LYS A 23 -13.40 28.22 13.79
CA LYS A 23 -12.01 27.72 13.72
C LYS A 23 -11.79 26.47 14.58
N GLU A 24 -12.49 26.34 15.70
CA GLU A 24 -12.35 25.17 16.58
C GLU A 24 -13.04 23.96 15.98
N ALA A 25 -14.28 24.12 15.49
CA ALA A 25 -14.99 23.05 14.79
C ALA A 25 -14.24 22.60 13.53
N ALA A 26 -13.75 23.54 12.71
CA ALA A 26 -12.99 23.27 11.51
C ALA A 26 -11.68 22.50 11.80
N SER A 27 -10.93 22.94 12.82
CA SER A 27 -9.68 22.29 13.24
C SER A 27 -9.93 20.86 13.72
N GLU A 28 -10.99 20.65 14.51
CA GLU A 28 -11.31 19.36 15.09
C GLU A 28 -11.80 18.35 14.02
N VAL A 29 -12.64 18.78 13.08
CA VAL A 29 -13.04 17.96 11.92
C VAL A 29 -11.81 17.55 11.10
N MET A 30 -10.88 18.47 10.84
CA MET A 30 -9.64 18.15 10.13
C MET A 30 -8.77 17.16 10.92
N ARG A 31 -8.66 17.31 12.24
CA ARG A 31 -7.90 16.41 13.11
C ARG A 31 -8.50 15.00 13.10
N LEU A 32 -9.81 14.89 13.27
CA LEU A 32 -10.55 13.63 13.26
C LEU A 32 -10.47 12.95 11.88
N GLY A 33 -10.67 13.72 10.80
CA GLY A 33 -10.51 13.23 9.43
C GLY A 33 -9.11 12.70 9.17
N ARG A 34 -8.06 13.47 9.50
CA ARG A 34 -6.67 13.00 9.37
C ARG A 34 -6.43 11.73 10.17
N ALA A 35 -6.91 11.64 11.41
CA ALA A 35 -6.72 10.44 12.23
C ALA A 35 -7.45 9.20 11.68
N MET A 36 -8.67 9.37 11.14
CA MET A 36 -9.43 8.27 10.54
C MET A 36 -8.80 7.75 9.24
N TRP A 37 -8.25 8.65 8.42
CA TRP A 37 -7.63 8.33 7.12
C TRP A 37 -6.10 8.16 7.18
N ALA A 38 -5.48 8.41 8.35
CA ALA A 38 -4.07 8.12 8.61
C ALA A 38 -3.79 6.62 8.79
N ASP A 39 -4.83 5.79 8.79
CA ASP A 39 -4.72 4.34 8.78
C ASP A 39 -4.06 3.91 7.45
N LYS A 40 -2.73 3.91 7.48
CA LYS A 40 -1.82 3.39 6.46
C LYS A 40 -1.95 1.87 6.33
N SER A 41 -3.08 1.25 6.67
CA SER A 41 -3.33 -0.16 6.33
C SER A 41 -3.35 -0.39 4.81
N ASN A 42 -3.54 0.68 4.03
CA ASN A 42 -3.27 0.71 2.58
C ASN A 42 -1.80 0.86 2.20
N LYS A 43 -0.83 0.81 3.14
CA LYS A 43 0.56 0.57 2.76
C LYS A 43 0.55 -0.82 2.12
N PRO A 44 0.85 -0.96 0.82
CA PRO A 44 0.93 -2.29 0.25
C PRO A 44 1.95 -3.06 1.08
N ARG A 45 1.49 -4.12 1.76
CA ARG A 45 2.39 -5.08 2.41
C ARG A 45 3.48 -5.41 1.40
N PRO A 46 4.76 -5.52 1.79
CA PRO A 46 5.82 -5.81 0.84
C PRO A 46 5.49 -7.12 0.13
N ARG A 47 4.93 -7.01 -1.08
CA ARG A 47 4.42 -8.15 -1.83
C ARG A 47 5.61 -9.02 -2.19
N LYS A 48 5.55 -10.29 -1.80
CA LYS A 48 6.56 -11.26 -2.21
C LYS A 48 6.50 -11.43 -3.72
N ILE A 49 7.67 -11.53 -4.33
CA ILE A 49 7.83 -11.76 -5.77
C ILE A 49 8.53 -13.11 -5.92
N ALA A 50 7.98 -13.95 -6.79
CA ALA A 50 8.58 -15.19 -7.22
C ALA A 50 9.32 -14.98 -8.55
N ILE A 51 10.54 -15.50 -8.63
CA ILE A 51 11.29 -15.63 -9.87
C ILE A 51 11.21 -17.08 -10.32
N TRP A 52 10.70 -17.29 -11.53
CA TRP A 52 10.56 -18.58 -12.20
C TRP A 52 11.55 -18.70 -13.34
N HIS A 53 11.95 -19.90 -13.71
CA HIS A 53 12.65 -20.21 -14.96
C HIS A 53 11.90 -21.36 -15.66
N GLY A 54 11.11 -21.03 -16.67
CA GLY A 54 10.07 -21.93 -17.16
C GLY A 54 9.09 -22.26 -16.03
N ASP A 55 8.87 -23.54 -15.77
CA ASP A 55 7.99 -24.04 -14.71
C ASP A 55 8.68 -24.19 -13.34
N LYS A 56 10.00 -23.93 -13.27
CA LYS A 56 10.77 -24.10 -12.03
C LYS A 56 10.81 -22.80 -11.24
N LEU A 57 10.34 -22.85 -9.99
CA LEU A 57 10.53 -21.76 -9.03
C LEU A 57 12.01 -21.68 -8.64
N LEU A 58 12.62 -20.50 -8.78
CA LEU A 58 14.00 -20.25 -8.37
C LEU A 58 14.08 -19.66 -6.96
N VAL A 59 13.34 -18.57 -6.72
CA VAL A 59 13.40 -17.84 -5.46
C VAL A 59 12.14 -17.04 -5.23
N ILE A 60 11.74 -16.91 -3.96
CA ILE A 60 10.69 -16.01 -3.50
C ILE A 60 11.30 -15.06 -2.48
N GLY A 61 11.01 -13.77 -2.60
CA GLY A 61 11.48 -12.77 -1.64
C GLY A 61 10.85 -11.40 -1.85
N THR A 62 11.25 -10.44 -1.04
CA THR A 62 10.92 -9.03 -1.28
C THR A 62 11.67 -8.49 -2.49
N ALA A 63 11.19 -7.39 -3.07
CA ALA A 63 11.87 -6.77 -4.20
C ALA A 63 13.34 -6.38 -3.88
N GLU A 64 13.62 -6.03 -2.63
CA GLU A 64 14.96 -5.70 -2.14
C GLU A 64 15.87 -6.93 -2.08
N GLN A 65 15.41 -8.03 -1.51
CA GLN A 65 16.17 -9.29 -1.48
C GLN A 65 16.49 -9.78 -2.90
N LEU A 66 15.50 -9.72 -3.79
CA LEU A 66 15.68 -10.11 -5.19
C LEU A 66 16.59 -9.15 -5.95
N ALA A 67 16.57 -7.85 -5.63
CA ALA A 67 17.48 -6.87 -6.20
C ALA A 67 18.94 -7.24 -5.89
N SER A 68 19.24 -7.53 -4.63
CA SER A 68 20.57 -7.98 -4.18
C SER A 68 21.01 -9.27 -4.86
N LEU A 69 20.10 -10.25 -5.00
CA LEU A 69 20.43 -11.55 -5.62
C LEU A 69 20.61 -11.47 -7.15
N THR A 70 19.84 -10.62 -7.83
CA THR A 70 19.82 -10.56 -9.29
C THR A 70 20.75 -9.48 -9.87
N GLY A 71 21.32 -8.62 -9.02
CA GLY A 71 22.08 -7.44 -9.45
C GLY A 71 21.20 -6.38 -10.13
N LEU A 72 19.88 -6.42 -9.92
CA LEU A 72 18.92 -5.49 -10.50
C LEU A 72 18.51 -4.44 -9.48
N HIS A 73 18.13 -3.25 -9.96
CA HIS A 73 17.51 -2.26 -9.09
C HIS A 73 16.10 -2.69 -8.66
N GLU A 74 15.71 -2.44 -7.41
CA GLU A 74 14.42 -2.84 -6.83
C GLU A 74 13.21 -2.43 -7.70
N LYS A 75 13.22 -1.19 -8.22
CA LYS A 75 12.19 -0.67 -9.15
C LYS A 75 12.04 -1.54 -10.41
N ILE A 76 13.13 -2.11 -10.93
CA ILE A 76 13.10 -2.99 -12.11
C ILE A 76 12.42 -4.31 -11.75
N VAL A 77 12.76 -4.89 -10.59
CA VAL A 77 12.13 -6.13 -10.09
C VAL A 77 10.62 -5.95 -9.98
N ARG A 78 10.16 -4.86 -9.35
CA ARG A 78 8.73 -4.53 -9.23
C ARG A 78 8.05 -4.34 -10.58
N LYS A 79 8.71 -3.66 -11.54
CA LYS A 79 8.18 -3.43 -12.89
C LYS A 79 8.01 -4.76 -13.62
N ARG A 80 9.01 -5.65 -13.57
CA ARG A 80 8.96 -6.97 -14.20
C ARG A 80 7.85 -7.83 -13.62
N ALA A 81 7.71 -7.83 -12.28
CA ALA A 81 6.64 -8.54 -11.59
C ALA A 81 5.23 -8.03 -11.95
N ARG A 82 5.08 -6.73 -12.24
CA ARG A 82 3.81 -6.12 -12.65
C ARG A 82 3.42 -6.48 -14.08
N CYS A 83 4.40 -6.48 -15.00
CA CYS A 83 4.16 -6.69 -16.43
C CYS A 83 4.25 -8.16 -16.86
N GLY A 84 4.55 -9.10 -15.95
CA GLY A 84 4.78 -10.50 -16.29
C GLY A 84 5.96 -10.71 -17.24
N TYR A 85 6.99 -9.85 -17.14
CA TYR A 85 8.11 -9.85 -18.09
C TYR A 85 9.00 -11.09 -17.92
N THR A 86 9.32 -11.72 -19.05
CA THR A 86 10.32 -12.80 -19.14
C THR A 86 11.61 -12.23 -19.73
N ASP A 87 12.72 -12.39 -19.03
CA ASP A 87 14.02 -11.90 -19.49
C ASP A 87 14.70 -12.83 -20.51
N ALA A 88 15.82 -12.37 -21.08
CA ALA A 88 16.63 -13.16 -22.01
C ALA A 88 17.19 -14.46 -21.39
N LYS A 89 17.26 -14.55 -20.06
CA LYS A 89 17.64 -15.75 -19.30
C LYS A 89 16.43 -16.64 -18.98
N LYS A 90 15.28 -16.43 -19.64
CA LYS A 90 14.01 -17.13 -19.44
C LYS A 90 13.47 -17.05 -18.01
N ARG A 91 13.81 -15.98 -17.28
CA ARG A 91 13.29 -15.75 -15.93
C ARG A 91 12.05 -14.88 -15.96
N THR A 92 10.99 -15.34 -15.30
CA THR A 92 9.72 -14.62 -15.18
C THR A 92 9.50 -14.18 -13.74
N PHE A 93 9.12 -12.92 -13.54
CA PHE A 93 8.85 -12.33 -12.23
C PHE A 93 7.34 -12.24 -12.04
N ARG A 94 6.80 -12.74 -10.92
CA ARG A 94 5.36 -12.63 -10.60
C ARG A 94 5.17 -12.30 -9.13
N TYR A 95 4.17 -11.48 -8.82
CA TYR A 95 3.74 -11.31 -7.43
C TYR A 95 3.12 -12.61 -6.93
N VAL A 96 3.45 -12.98 -5.70
CA VAL A 96 2.80 -14.07 -4.98
C VAL A 96 1.67 -13.44 -4.19
N GLU A 97 0.43 -13.90 -4.41
CA GLU A 97 -0.67 -13.53 -3.54
C GLU A 97 -0.46 -14.19 -2.19
N GLU A 98 -0.23 -13.39 -1.15
CA GLU A 98 -0.36 -13.88 0.22
C GLU A 98 -1.87 -13.91 0.51
N SER A 99 -2.45 -15.10 0.58
CA SER A 99 -3.81 -15.31 1.08
C SER A 99 -3.92 -14.56 2.40
N SER A 100 -4.79 -13.55 2.43
CA SER A 100 -5.03 -12.70 3.60
C SER A 100 -5.93 -13.37 4.62
#